data_AF-A0A1H5QAX8-F1
#
_entry.id   AF-A0A1H5QAX8-F1
#
_cell.length_a   1.000
_cell.length_b   1.000
_cell.length_c   1.000
_cell.angle_alpha   90.00
_cell.angle_beta   90.00
_cell.angle_gamma   90.00
#
_symmetry.space_group_name_H-M   'P 1'
#
loop_
_entity.id
_entity.type
_entity.pdbx_description
1 polymer ?
#
loop_
_entity_poly.entity_id
_entity_poly.type
_entity_poly.pdbx_seq_one_letter_code
_entity_poly.pdbx_strand_id
1 'polypeptide(L)'
;MTAAGFEVEPDELVAHASHVESLIDRLDTASAAADSAMSDHAYGLLCAFLPPIIRPTGEKAKEALGASAEGVRGLADNVKTAAQSYRDGEEANAQPFERQLAASPRTAESRAQA
;
A
#
# COMPACT_ATOMS: atom_id res chain seq x y z
N MET A 1 -10.15 16.77 -25.04
CA MET A 1 -8.89 16.01 -25.15
C MET A 1 -8.93 14.93 -24.09
N THR A 2 -9.34 13.72 -24.44
CA THR A 2 -9.20 12.56 -23.54
C THR A 2 -7.73 12.17 -23.54
N ALA A 3 -7.11 12.10 -22.36
CA ALA A 3 -5.73 11.64 -22.24
C ALA A 3 -5.56 10.25 -22.88
N ALA A 4 -4.38 9.97 -23.43
CA ALA A 4 -4.04 8.62 -23.84
C ALA A 4 -4.18 7.70 -22.61
N GLY A 5 -4.92 6.60 -22.76
CA GLY A 5 -5.09 5.63 -21.70
C GLY A 5 -3.77 4.98 -21.32
N PHE A 6 -3.70 4.44 -20.10
CA PHE A 6 -2.60 3.61 -19.64
C PHE A 6 -3.12 2.19 -19.44
N GLU A 7 -2.29 1.20 -19.74
CA GLU A 7 -2.58 -0.20 -19.43
C GLU A 7 -2.21 -0.44 -17.97
N VAL A 8 -3.14 -1.05 -17.23
CA VAL A 8 -3.02 -1.29 -15.79
C VAL A 8 -3.37 -2.74 -15.55
N GLU A 9 -2.45 -3.48 -14.95
CA GLU A 9 -2.67 -4.85 -14.52
C GLU A 9 -2.98 -4.84 -13.00
N PRO A 10 -4.20 -5.25 -12.57
CA PRO A 10 -4.61 -5.17 -11.17
C PRO A 10 -3.78 -6.01 -10.20
N ASP A 11 -3.18 -7.12 -10.61
CA ASP A 11 -2.34 -7.95 -9.74
C ASP A 11 -0.96 -7.30 -9.50
N GLU A 12 -0.38 -6.62 -10.49
CA GLU A 12 0.84 -5.80 -10.37
C GLU A 12 0.63 -4.65 -9.39
N LEU A 13 -0.55 -4.01 -9.40
CA LEU A 13 -0.90 -2.99 -8.41
C LEU A 13 -0.94 -3.56 -6.98
N VAL A 14 -1.52 -4.75 -6.80
CA VAL A 14 -1.56 -5.41 -5.48
C VAL A 14 -0.15 -5.79 -5.03
N ALA A 15 0.67 -6.35 -5.92
CA ALA A 15 2.06 -6.67 -5.63
C ALA A 15 2.86 -5.41 -5.24
N HIS A 16 2.66 -4.30 -5.96
CA HIS A 16 3.29 -3.03 -5.61
C HIS A 16 2.82 -2.52 -4.25
N ALA A 17 1.52 -2.57 -3.96
CA ALA A 17 0.98 -2.15 -2.67
C ALA A 17 1.58 -2.97 -1.51
N SER A 18 1.78 -4.28 -1.68
CA SER A 18 2.46 -5.12 -0.69
C SER A 18 3.93 -4.72 -0.47
N HIS A 19 4.65 -4.37 -1.53
CA HIS A 19 6.02 -3.85 -1.38
C HIS A 19 6.04 -2.51 -0.64
N VAL A 20 5.11 -1.61 -0.93
CA VAL A 20 4.98 -0.33 -0.22
C VAL A 20 4.64 -0.55 1.25
N GLU A 21 3.69 -1.44 1.53
CA GLU A 21 3.28 -1.82 2.89
C GLU A 21 4.44 -2.41 3.70
N SER A 22 5.36 -3.15 3.08
CA SER A 22 6.54 -3.68 3.77
C SER A 22 7.48 -2.60 4.34
N LEU A 23 7.37 -1.35 3.89
CA LEU A 23 8.13 -0.23 4.44
C LEU A 23 7.65 0.17 5.84
N ILE A 24 6.40 -0.16 6.19
CA ILE A 24 5.83 0.10 7.51
C ILE A 24 6.65 -0.58 8.59
N ASP A 25 7.03 -1.85 8.40
CA ASP A 25 7.85 -2.61 9.36
C ASP A 25 9.18 -1.92 9.65
N ARG A 26 9.78 -1.30 8.63
CA ARG A 26 11.04 -0.55 8.77
C ARG A 26 10.84 0.76 9.53
N LEU A 27 9.73 1.45 9.31
CA LEU A 27 9.36 2.68 10.02
C LEU A 27 9.02 2.38 11.49
N ASP A 28 8.29 1.32 11.75
CA ASP A 28 7.95 0.86 13.10
C ASP A 28 9.21 0.42 13.86
N THR A 29 10.13 -0.29 13.18
CA THR A 29 11.44 -0.63 13.75
C THR A 29 12.24 0.63 14.13
N ALA A 30 12.26 1.64 13.25
CA ALA A 30 12.95 2.90 13.54
C ALA A 30 12.30 3.67 14.70
N SER A 31 10.97 3.69 14.77
CA SER A 31 10.21 4.32 15.85
C SER A 31 10.48 3.63 17.20
N ALA A 32 10.49 2.30 17.23
CA ALA A 32 10.83 1.54 18.44
C ALA A 32 12.30 1.74 18.85
N ALA A 33 13.22 1.81 17.89
CA ALA A 33 14.63 2.08 18.17
C ALA A 33 14.85 3.48 18.77
N ALA A 34 14.05 4.48 18.36
CA ALA A 34 14.16 5.85 18.83
C ALA A 34 14.03 5.95 20.37
N ASP A 35 13.19 5.14 21.00
CA ASP A 35 13.00 5.13 22.46
C ASP A 35 14.29 4.79 23.22
N SER A 36 15.06 3.84 22.70
CA SER A 36 16.34 3.46 23.30
C SER A 36 17.47 4.43 22.93
N ALA A 37 17.54 4.80 21.65
CA ALA A 37 18.61 5.62 21.10
C ALA A 37 18.58 7.06 21.62
N MET A 38 17.40 7.59 21.92
CA MET A 38 17.20 8.96 22.40
C MET A 38 16.96 9.05 23.91
N SER A 39 17.17 7.96 24.65
CA SER A 39 17.03 7.99 26.11
C SER A 39 18.04 8.93 26.77
N ASP A 40 17.68 9.52 27.91
CA ASP A 40 18.58 10.40 28.66
C ASP A 40 19.90 9.71 29.05
N HIS A 41 19.85 8.39 29.21
CA HIS A 41 21.01 7.57 29.54
C HIS A 41 21.95 7.30 28.35
N ALA A 42 21.51 7.54 27.10
CA ALA A 42 22.31 7.29 25.91
C ALA A 42 23.53 8.21 25.75
N TYR A 43 23.54 9.36 26.45
CA TYR A 43 24.56 10.40 26.28
C TYR A 43 25.76 10.25 27.23
N GLY A 44 25.65 9.39 28.25
CA GLY A 44 26.70 9.21 29.26
C GLY A 44 26.94 10.45 30.14
N LEU A 45 27.89 10.33 31.07
CA LEU A 45 28.09 11.34 32.12
C LEU A 45 28.59 12.69 31.58
N LEU A 46 29.48 12.67 30.59
CA LEU A 46 30.08 13.90 30.03
C LEU A 46 29.07 14.76 29.26
N CYS A 47 28.07 14.14 28.66
CA CYS A 47 27.08 14.81 27.81
C CYS A 47 25.69 14.87 28.45
N ALA A 48 25.57 14.68 29.77
CA ALA A 48 24.28 14.64 30.48
C ALA A 48 23.47 15.96 30.41
N PHE A 49 24.07 17.05 29.93
CA PHE A 49 23.38 18.34 29.72
C PHE A 49 22.64 18.42 28.37
N LEU A 50 22.94 17.53 27.42
CA LEU A 50 22.37 17.55 26.07
C LEU A 50 20.90 17.12 25.96
N PRO A 51 20.39 16.14 26.74
CA PRO A 51 19.03 15.62 26.51
C PRO A 51 17.93 16.69 26.55
N PRO A 52 17.91 17.67 27.47
CA PRO A 52 16.92 18.76 27.43
C PRO A 52 16.94 19.58 26.13
N ILE A 53 18.10 19.68 25.48
CA ILE A 53 18.29 20.44 24.23
C ILE A 53 17.83 19.61 23.02
N ILE A 54 18.10 18.30 23.02
CA ILE A 54 17.90 17.43 21.84
C ILE A 54 16.51 16.77 21.85
N ARG A 55 15.95 16.47 23.03
CA ARG A 55 14.66 15.77 23.18
C ARG A 55 13.53 16.36 22.34
N PRO A 56 13.32 17.70 22.24
CA PRO A 56 12.24 18.24 21.41
C PRO A 56 12.37 17.85 19.92
N THR A 57 13.60 17.72 19.42
CA THR A 57 13.85 17.23 18.05
C THR A 57 13.66 15.73 17.96
N GLY A 58 14.06 14.96 18.99
CA GLY A 58 13.82 13.53 19.08
C GLY A 58 12.33 13.15 19.05
N GLU A 59 11.50 13.85 19.82
CA GLU A 59 10.04 13.64 19.82
C GLU A 59 9.43 13.94 18.44
N LYS A 60 9.83 15.04 17.79
CA LYS A 60 9.40 15.36 16.43
C LYS A 60 9.82 14.31 15.41
N ALA A 61 11.02 13.73 15.57
CA ALA A 61 11.47 12.65 14.71
C ALA A 61 10.61 11.39 14.90
N LYS A 62 10.26 11.05 16.14
CA LYS A 62 9.36 9.92 16.44
C LYS A 62 7.96 10.14 15.87
N GLU A 63 7.41 11.34 16.02
CA GLU A 63 6.13 11.72 15.42
C GLU A 63 6.18 11.61 13.89
N ALA A 64 7.23 12.12 13.26
CA ALA A 64 7.40 12.03 11.82
C ALA A 64 7.50 10.58 11.31
N LEU A 65 8.15 9.68 12.06
CA LEU A 65 8.19 8.25 11.73
C LEU A 65 6.80 7.61 11.81
N GLY A 66 6.03 7.91 12.87
CA GLY A 66 4.65 7.44 13.00
C GLY A 66 3.73 7.93 11.88
N ALA A 67 3.77 9.24 11.60
CA ALA A 67 3.01 9.84 10.49
C ALA A 67 3.42 9.26 9.13
N SER A 68 4.71 8.95 8.94
CA SER A 68 5.18 8.29 7.71
C SER A 68 4.61 6.88 7.59
N ALA A 69 4.56 6.10 8.68
CA ALA A 69 4.01 4.75 8.68
C ALA A 69 2.51 4.76 8.35
N GLU A 70 1.75 5.69 8.93
CA GLU A 70 0.34 5.90 8.62
C GLU A 70 0.13 6.32 7.15
N GLY A 71 0.92 7.26 6.65
CA GLY A 71 0.85 7.71 5.26
C GLY A 71 1.15 6.60 4.26
N VAL A 72 2.17 5.78 4.52
CA VAL A 72 2.52 4.62 3.69
C VAL A 72 1.40 3.56 3.72
N ARG A 73 0.81 3.30 4.88
CA ARG A 73 -0.35 2.41 5.01
C ARG A 73 -1.53 2.90 4.16
N GLY A 74 -1.90 4.17 4.31
CA GLY A 74 -2.97 4.78 3.52
C GLY A 74 -2.68 4.76 2.02
N LEU A 75 -1.42 4.95 1.60
CA LEU A 75 -1.02 4.82 0.20
C LEU A 75 -1.23 3.39 -0.32
N ALA A 76 -0.76 2.38 0.42
CA ALA A 76 -0.92 0.98 0.03
C ALA A 76 -2.41 0.61 -0.09
N ASP A 77 -3.24 1.04 0.85
CA ASP A 77 -4.68 0.80 0.83
C ASP A 77 -5.37 1.48 -0.35
N ASN A 78 -4.97 2.70 -0.70
CA ASN A 78 -5.47 3.40 -1.87
C ASN A 78 -5.11 2.68 -3.18
N VAL A 79 -3.89 2.13 -3.27
CA VAL A 79 -3.47 1.34 -4.45
C VAL A 79 -4.25 0.04 -4.53
N LYS A 80 -4.46 -0.68 -3.42
CA LYS A 80 -5.32 -1.88 -3.37
C LYS A 80 -6.76 -1.56 -3.79
N THR A 81 -7.30 -0.43 -3.33
CA THR A 81 -8.63 0.05 -3.70
C THR A 81 -8.73 0.37 -5.20
N ALA A 82 -7.70 1.00 -5.77
CA ALA A 82 -7.63 1.25 -7.20
C ALA A 82 -7.60 -0.07 -8.00
N ALA A 83 -6.79 -1.04 -7.59
CA ALA A 83 -6.73 -2.37 -8.20
C ALA A 83 -8.10 -3.07 -8.19
N GLN A 84 -8.82 -3.02 -7.07
CA GLN A 84 -10.17 -3.57 -6.97
C GLN A 84 -11.13 -2.85 -7.94
N SER A 85 -11.05 -1.52 -8.04
CA SER A 85 -11.89 -0.73 -8.93
C SER A 85 -11.69 -1.11 -10.41
N TYR A 86 -10.45 -1.43 -10.81
CA TYR A 86 -10.17 -1.94 -12.15
C TYR A 86 -10.81 -3.31 -12.39
N ARG A 87 -10.66 -4.27 -11.45
CA ARG A 87 -11.28 -5.60 -11.56
C ARG A 87 -12.81 -5.52 -11.65
N ASP A 88 -13.42 -4.71 -10.78
CA ASP A 88 -14.87 -4.52 -10.76
C ASP A 88 -15.36 -3.93 -12.10
N GLY A 89 -14.61 -2.96 -12.64
CA GLY A 89 -14.88 -2.38 -13.95
C GLY A 89 -14.76 -3.40 -15.08
N GLU A 90 -13.71 -4.22 -15.09
CA GLU A 90 -13.51 -5.30 -16.07
C GLU A 90 -14.63 -6.34 -16.00
N GLU A 91 -14.97 -6.84 -14.81
CA GLU A 91 -16.04 -7.81 -14.62
C GLU A 91 -17.39 -7.26 -15.06
N ALA A 92 -17.73 -6.03 -14.65
CA ALA A 92 -18.97 -5.38 -15.04
C ALA A 92 -19.09 -5.20 -16.56
N ASN A 93 -17.95 -4.94 -17.23
CA ASN A 93 -17.89 -4.82 -18.68
C ASN A 93 -17.94 -6.18 -19.39
N ALA A 94 -17.34 -7.23 -18.83
CA ALA A 94 -17.28 -8.57 -19.41
C ALA A 94 -18.62 -9.33 -19.31
N GLN A 95 -19.32 -9.22 -18.16
CA GLN A 95 -20.54 -9.97 -17.87
C GLN A 95 -21.63 -9.93 -18.97
N PRO A 96 -21.96 -8.79 -19.62
CA PRO A 96 -22.92 -8.76 -20.72
C PRO A 96 -22.46 -9.60 -21.93
N PHE A 97 -21.17 -9.56 -22.27
CA PHE A 97 -20.62 -10.31 -23.39
C PHE A 97 -20.55 -11.80 -23.10
N GLU A 98 -20.15 -12.19 -21.89
CA GLU A 98 -20.16 -13.59 -21.44
C GLU A 98 -21.58 -14.18 -21.50
N ARG A 99 -22.59 -13.43 -21.06
CA ARG A 99 -23.99 -13.83 -21.18
C ARG A 99 -24.41 -14.03 -22.64
N GLN A 100 -24.00 -13.14 -23.54
CA GLN A 100 -24.32 -13.24 -24.96
C GLN A 100 -23.60 -14.42 -25.65
N LEU A 101 -22.35 -14.69 -25.28
CA LEU A 101 -21.58 -15.84 -25.76
C LEU A 101 -22.20 -17.16 -25.28
N ALA A 102 -22.63 -17.21 -24.01
CA ALA A 102 -23.33 -18.37 -23.45
C ALA A 102 -24.69 -18.63 -24.11
N ALA A 103 -25.41 -17.57 -24.49
CA ALA A 103 -26.70 -17.65 -25.17
C ALA A 103 -26.61 -17.95 -26.68
N SER A 104 -25.41 -17.93 -27.28
CA SER A 104 -25.24 -18.11 -28.72
C SER A 104 -25.38 -19.59 -29.15
N PRO A 105 -26.11 -19.89 -30.24
CA PRO A 105 -26.44 -21.27 -30.65
C PRO A 105 -25.22 -22.12 -31.04
N ARG A 106 -24.12 -21.51 -31.50
CA ARG A 106 -22.86 -22.22 -31.84
C ARG A 106 -22.20 -22.91 -30.63
N THR A 107 -22.38 -22.38 -29.43
CA THR A 107 -21.84 -22.96 -28.20
C THR A 107 -22.69 -24.14 -27.72
N ALA A 108 -24.02 -24.08 -27.94
CA ALA A 108 -24.95 -25.17 -27.64
C ALA A 108 -24.72 -26.41 -28.53
N GLU A 109 -24.41 -26.22 -29.82
CA GLU A 109 -24.08 -27.32 -30.74
C GLU A 109 -22.78 -28.04 -30.37
N SER A 110 -21.77 -27.33 -29.85
CA SER A 110 -20.50 -27.93 -29.42
C SER A 110 -20.62 -28.78 -28.14
N ARG A 111 -21.57 -28.42 -27.26
CA ARG A 111 -21.83 -29.13 -26.00
C ARG A 111 -22.75 -30.34 -26.15
N ALA A 112 -23.53 -30.38 -27.24
CA ALA A 112 -24.40 -31.52 -27.58
C ALA A 112 -23.67 -32.65 -28.33
N GLN A 113 -22.43 -32.39 -28.78
CA GLN A 113 -21.59 -33.33 -29.53
C GLN A 113 -20.46 -33.97 -28.71
N ALA A 114 -20.40 -33.69 -27.40
CA ALA A 114 -19.48 -34.28 -26.42
C ALA A 114 -20.27 -35.10 -25.40
#